data_AF-A0A7V0UK66-F1
#
_entry.id   AF-A0A7V0UK66-F1
#
_cell.length_a   1.000
_cell.length_b   1.000
_cell.length_c   1.000
_cell.angle_alpha   90.00
_cell.angle_beta   90.00
_cell.angle_gamma   90.00
#
_symmetry.space_group_name_H-M   'P 1'
#
loop_
_entity.id
_entity.type
_entity.pdbx_description
1 polymer ?
#
loop_
_entity_poly.entity_id
_entity_poly.type
_entity_poly.pdbx_seq_one_letter_code
_entity_poly.pdbx_strand_id
1 'polypeptide(L)'
;MGRVRYAHTLFNLYVIRLLALLIMRLWDAGSSSAPDRVEDRLSQVQGLLDQLWSATPADQPVLVRDARWLIPLAQSPTTDELAGYFEVAKQVAETLSEENQIEIQRAGVRMAGGHLRSQLRHLSVQKGLSLNENSLVLSTRRSNALDFALLIQGLVRLLEAYEHAGASGDDQKRLELADAICQGISPDPELFVNRLDLLGPYSMIEHLFITTDDDGRVVYTPMGRRHVRLLEEYEGRIRRLSKRLYEDCQHFRPVEGAYSPYGVLYGFSFNLIEHMTLKSLRPDAATHFSLEDVFTSGEAEKLAWVSGWRKLPHVKPEVAKLFEYPQQFAEDVFARIEHALRRRVTDGEANAAVQTGRLFIAPGDDLPADSNASMIPDLPVQYILASDMQVVAAHKAESCDQTHLLHGRLEGEFVVSYKTSGGWIAITKDILTDVLGAGRDVKLAGLPRAAAGVLRLMCPNLVTLLGKAPGVDAWKP
;
A
#
# COMPACT_ATOMS: atom_id res chain seq x y z
N MET A 1 -9.88 -37.47 -21.21
CA MET A 1 -8.96 -36.31 -21.12
C MET A 1 -9.23 -35.39 -19.91
N GLY A 2 -10.48 -35.07 -19.55
CA GLY A 2 -10.76 -34.11 -18.46
C GLY A 2 -10.19 -34.44 -17.07
N ARG A 3 -10.21 -35.70 -16.62
CA ARG A 3 -9.71 -36.07 -15.27
C ARG A 3 -8.19 -35.91 -15.10
N VAL A 4 -7.42 -36.26 -16.12
CA VAL A 4 -5.95 -36.12 -16.11
C VAL A 4 -5.55 -34.65 -16.12
N ARG A 5 -6.17 -33.86 -17.01
CA ARG A 5 -5.99 -32.40 -17.07
C ARG A 5 -6.28 -31.75 -15.70
N TYR A 6 -7.42 -32.11 -15.11
CA TYR A 6 -7.82 -31.64 -13.78
C TYR A 6 -6.78 -32.00 -12.70
N ALA A 7 -6.31 -33.25 -12.66
CA ALA A 7 -5.32 -33.69 -11.69
C ALA A 7 -3.98 -32.94 -11.83
N HIS A 8 -3.48 -32.76 -13.07
CA HIS A 8 -2.26 -31.98 -13.31
C HIS A 8 -2.42 -30.52 -12.90
N THR A 9 -3.54 -29.88 -13.25
CA THR A 9 -3.82 -28.50 -12.88
C THR A 9 -3.81 -28.30 -11.35
N LEU A 10 -4.47 -29.19 -10.61
CA LEU A 10 -4.48 -29.13 -9.14
C LEU A 10 -3.10 -29.43 -8.54
N PHE A 11 -2.38 -30.40 -9.08
CA PHE A 11 -1.03 -30.71 -8.64
C PHE A 11 -0.10 -29.50 -8.83
N ASN A 12 -0.16 -28.85 -9.98
CA ASN A 12 0.65 -27.66 -10.26
C ASN A 12 0.31 -26.52 -9.30
N LEU A 13 -0.97 -26.25 -9.04
CA LEU A 13 -1.38 -25.26 -8.05
C LEU A 13 -0.85 -25.59 -6.65
N TYR A 14 -0.95 -26.86 -6.25
CA TYR A 14 -0.43 -27.33 -4.96
C TYR A 14 1.08 -27.10 -4.84
N VAL A 15 1.86 -27.48 -5.86
CA VAL A 15 3.31 -27.26 -5.88
C VAL A 15 3.65 -25.77 -5.85
N ILE A 16 2.94 -24.92 -6.59
CA ILE A 16 3.15 -23.47 -6.54
C ILE A 16 2.88 -22.92 -5.14
N ARG A 17 1.85 -23.40 -4.44
CA ARG A 17 1.60 -23.01 -3.05
C ARG A 17 2.74 -23.44 -2.14
N LEU A 18 3.29 -24.65 -2.31
CA LEU A 18 4.46 -25.10 -1.56
C LEU A 18 5.70 -24.26 -1.85
N LEU A 19 5.95 -23.91 -3.13
CA LEU A 19 7.07 -23.06 -3.50
C LEU A 19 6.93 -21.64 -2.95
N ALA A 20 5.71 -21.08 -2.91
CA ALA A 20 5.44 -19.81 -2.24
C ALA A 20 5.66 -19.90 -0.72
N LEU A 21 5.44 -21.03 -0.07
CA LEU A 21 5.83 -21.18 1.34
C LEU A 21 7.35 -21.37 1.50
N LEU A 22 7.98 -22.10 0.58
CA LEU A 22 9.43 -22.34 0.56
C LEU A 22 10.23 -21.05 0.33
N ILE A 23 9.74 -20.14 -0.52
CA ILE A 23 10.41 -18.85 -0.79
C ILE A 23 10.51 -17.98 0.48
N MET A 24 9.63 -18.17 1.46
CA MET A 24 9.72 -17.46 2.73
C MET A 24 10.85 -17.99 3.63
N ARG A 25 11.40 -19.17 3.31
CA ARG A 25 12.50 -19.82 4.04
C ARG A 25 13.87 -19.53 3.43
N LEU A 26 13.95 -18.61 2.45
CA LEU A 26 15.22 -18.20 1.85
C LEU A 26 16.25 -17.73 2.90
N TRP A 27 15.78 -17.19 4.02
CA TRP A 27 16.60 -16.64 5.11
C TRP A 27 16.81 -17.57 6.32
N ASP A 28 16.34 -18.81 6.26
CA ASP A 28 16.56 -19.77 7.35
C ASP A 28 18.06 -20.06 7.54
N ALA A 29 18.52 -20.29 8.77
CA ALA A 29 19.92 -20.65 9.00
C ALA A 29 20.30 -21.92 8.21
N GLY A 30 21.35 -21.83 7.38
CA GLY A 30 21.87 -23.00 6.65
C GLY A 30 22.48 -24.04 7.59
N SER A 31 22.43 -25.31 7.19
CA SER A 31 23.23 -26.34 7.86
C SER A 31 24.72 -26.00 7.70
N SER A 32 25.46 -26.11 8.79
CA SER A 32 26.74 -25.48 9.08
C SER A 32 27.97 -26.03 8.35
N SER A 33 27.92 -26.16 7.01
CA SER A 33 29.08 -26.58 6.21
C SER A 33 29.43 -25.66 5.03
N ALA A 34 28.55 -24.74 4.65
CA ALA A 34 28.85 -23.56 3.83
C ALA A 34 27.74 -22.52 4.06
N PRO A 35 28.02 -21.20 4.05
CA PRO A 35 26.95 -20.22 4.00
C PRO A 35 26.31 -20.31 2.61
N ASP A 36 25.25 -21.13 2.47
CA ASP A 36 24.36 -21.07 1.31
C ASP A 36 23.90 -19.62 1.18
N ARG A 37 24.29 -18.94 0.10
CA ARG A 37 23.88 -17.55 -0.11
C ARG A 37 22.37 -17.56 -0.39
N VAL A 38 21.66 -16.56 0.13
CA VAL A 38 20.21 -16.37 -0.13
C VAL A 38 19.91 -16.46 -1.64
N GLU A 39 20.84 -15.98 -2.47
CA GLU A 39 20.79 -16.07 -3.93
C GLU A 39 20.83 -17.49 -4.49
N ASP A 40 21.66 -18.37 -3.91
CA ASP A 40 21.74 -19.76 -4.35
C ASP A 40 20.41 -20.46 -4.07
N ARG A 41 19.76 -20.15 -2.94
CA ARG A 41 18.45 -20.69 -2.59
C ARG A 41 17.34 -20.14 -3.47
N LEU A 42 17.36 -18.85 -3.79
CA LEU A 42 16.42 -18.27 -4.75
C LEU A 42 16.56 -18.94 -6.13
N SER A 43 17.81 -19.17 -6.57
CA SER A 43 18.11 -19.90 -7.80
C SER A 43 17.65 -21.36 -7.74
N GLN A 44 17.76 -22.03 -6.60
CA GLN A 44 17.21 -23.37 -6.40
C GLN A 44 15.68 -23.38 -6.51
N VAL A 45 14.98 -22.40 -5.94
CA VAL A 45 13.52 -22.28 -6.09
C VAL A 45 13.13 -22.02 -7.53
N GLN A 46 13.87 -21.18 -8.27
CA GLN A 46 13.67 -21.02 -9.71
C GLN A 46 13.88 -22.34 -10.45
N GLY A 47 14.93 -23.10 -10.13
CA GLY A 47 15.18 -24.41 -10.74
C GLY A 47 14.05 -25.43 -10.48
N LEU A 48 13.44 -25.40 -9.29
CA LEU A 48 12.25 -26.22 -8.99
C LEU A 48 11.01 -25.77 -9.79
N LEU A 49 10.85 -24.46 -9.98
CA LEU A 49 9.79 -23.88 -10.79
C LEU A 49 9.95 -24.28 -12.27
N ASP A 50 11.15 -24.20 -12.81
CA ASP A 50 11.49 -24.61 -14.18
C ASP A 50 11.27 -26.12 -14.39
N GLN A 51 11.63 -26.94 -13.39
CA GLN A 51 11.37 -28.38 -13.42
C GLN A 51 9.87 -28.70 -13.41
N LEU A 52 9.07 -27.99 -12.60
CA LEU A 52 7.62 -28.13 -12.60
C LEU A 52 7.04 -27.89 -13.99
N TRP A 53 7.48 -26.84 -14.66
CA TRP A 53 6.96 -26.48 -15.99
C TRP A 53 7.46 -27.38 -17.11
N SER A 54 8.73 -27.82 -17.06
CA SER A 54 9.25 -28.78 -18.04
C SER A 54 8.60 -30.17 -17.95
N ALA A 55 8.18 -30.59 -16.76
CA ALA A 55 7.46 -31.84 -16.54
C ALA A 55 5.93 -31.72 -16.76
N THR A 56 5.42 -30.50 -16.87
CA THR A 56 3.99 -30.24 -17.07
C THR A 56 3.62 -30.45 -18.55
N PRO A 57 2.46 -31.07 -18.87
CA PRO A 57 1.99 -31.20 -20.25
C PRO A 57 1.92 -29.85 -20.98
N ALA A 58 2.31 -29.81 -22.26
CA ALA A 58 2.37 -28.56 -23.04
C ALA A 58 1.01 -27.86 -23.23
N ASP A 59 -0.11 -28.55 -22.97
CA ASP A 59 -1.47 -27.99 -23.01
C ASP A 59 -1.94 -27.40 -21.66
N GLN A 60 -1.05 -27.30 -20.67
CA GLN A 60 -1.27 -26.62 -19.40
C GLN A 60 -0.56 -25.27 -19.36
N PRO A 61 -1.10 -24.27 -18.65
CA PRO A 61 -0.44 -22.98 -18.51
C PRO A 61 0.72 -23.03 -17.53
N VAL A 62 1.72 -22.19 -17.81
CA VAL A 62 2.72 -21.77 -16.83
C VAL A 62 2.08 -20.71 -15.94
N LEU A 63 1.82 -21.03 -14.67
CA LEU A 63 1.11 -20.12 -13.77
C LEU A 63 2.01 -18.97 -13.27
N VAL A 64 3.27 -19.24 -12.98
CA VAL A 64 4.28 -18.26 -12.53
C VAL A 64 5.60 -18.64 -13.18
N ARG A 65 6.28 -17.70 -13.83
CA ARG A 65 7.56 -17.94 -14.52
C ARG A 65 8.75 -17.63 -13.65
N ASP A 66 8.63 -16.61 -12.80
CA ASP A 66 9.74 -16.07 -12.03
C ASP A 66 9.53 -16.31 -10.53
N ALA A 67 10.48 -17.00 -9.88
CA ALA A 67 10.44 -17.30 -8.46
C ALA A 67 10.36 -16.03 -7.58
N ARG A 68 10.84 -14.88 -8.07
CA ARG A 68 10.77 -13.59 -7.36
C ARG A 68 9.34 -13.12 -7.15
N TRP A 69 8.42 -13.51 -8.03
CA TRP A 69 6.98 -13.22 -7.91
C TRP A 69 6.29 -14.07 -6.84
N LEU A 70 6.93 -15.16 -6.38
CA LEU A 70 6.40 -15.98 -5.30
C LEU A 70 6.48 -15.28 -3.94
N ILE A 71 7.40 -14.33 -3.74
CA ILE A 71 7.53 -13.58 -2.47
C ILE A 71 6.26 -12.76 -2.18
N PRO A 72 5.84 -11.80 -3.03
CA PRO A 72 4.61 -11.06 -2.78
C PRO A 72 3.36 -11.96 -2.81
N LEU A 73 3.39 -13.06 -3.57
CA LEU A 73 2.32 -14.06 -3.56
C LEU A 73 2.22 -14.80 -2.22
N ALA A 74 3.36 -15.07 -1.57
CA ALA A 74 3.42 -15.73 -0.27
C ALA A 74 2.95 -14.82 0.87
N GLN A 75 3.15 -13.51 0.73
CA GLN A 75 2.67 -12.47 1.64
C GLN A 75 1.17 -12.15 1.45
N SER A 76 0.57 -12.65 0.37
CA SER A 76 -0.83 -12.42 0.01
C SER A 76 -1.89 -12.91 1.01
N PRO A 77 -1.69 -13.96 1.86
CA PRO A 77 -2.62 -14.29 2.94
C PRO A 77 -2.43 -13.31 4.11
N THR A 78 -3.51 -12.73 4.61
CA THR A 78 -3.49 -11.85 5.79
C THR A 78 -3.11 -12.63 7.03
N THR A 79 -1.97 -12.30 7.63
CA THR A 79 -1.65 -12.65 9.01
C THR A 79 -1.98 -11.47 9.91
N ASP A 80 -2.52 -11.71 11.11
CA ASP A 80 -2.74 -10.64 12.10
C ASP A 80 -1.42 -9.98 12.56
N GLU A 81 -0.27 -10.62 12.25
CA GLU A 81 1.08 -10.12 12.57
C GLU A 81 1.69 -9.32 11.43
N LEU A 82 1.45 -8.01 11.42
CA LEU A 82 1.93 -7.11 10.38
C LEU A 82 3.47 -6.96 10.32
N ALA A 83 4.17 -7.19 11.43
CA ALA A 83 5.62 -7.03 11.53
C ALA A 83 6.38 -7.94 10.53
N GLY A 84 5.84 -9.13 10.24
CA GLY A 84 6.46 -10.10 9.32
C GLY A 84 6.63 -9.56 7.90
N TYR A 85 5.69 -8.73 7.42
CA TYR A 85 5.78 -8.10 6.11
C TYR A 85 7.01 -7.21 6.00
N PHE A 86 7.27 -6.39 7.02
CA PHE A 86 8.39 -5.46 7.05
C PHE A 86 9.73 -6.16 7.26
N GLU A 87 9.77 -7.27 8.00
CA GLU A 87 10.98 -8.07 8.14
C GLU A 87 11.38 -8.70 6.80
N VAL A 88 10.44 -9.32 6.08
CA VAL A 88 10.71 -9.86 4.74
C VAL A 88 11.18 -8.77 3.80
N ALA A 89 10.52 -7.61 3.84
CA ALA A 89 10.88 -6.48 3.01
C ALA A 89 12.28 -5.94 3.37
N LYS A 90 12.68 -5.96 4.64
CA LYS A 90 14.05 -5.64 5.08
C LYS A 90 15.06 -6.66 4.56
N GLN A 91 14.78 -7.94 4.72
CA GLN A 91 15.64 -9.03 4.27
C GLN A 91 15.89 -8.96 2.75
N VAL A 92 14.84 -8.73 1.93
CA VAL A 92 14.99 -8.49 0.49
C VAL A 92 15.96 -7.34 0.21
N ALA A 93 15.81 -6.21 0.89
CA ALA A 93 16.64 -5.02 0.67
C ALA A 93 18.10 -5.18 1.14
N GLU A 94 18.36 -6.02 2.15
CA GLU A 94 19.68 -6.15 2.78
C GLU A 94 20.51 -7.32 2.23
N THR A 95 19.86 -8.39 1.73
CA THR A 95 20.57 -9.66 1.42
C THR A 95 20.61 -10.05 -0.05
N LEU A 96 19.70 -9.52 -0.89
CA LEU A 96 19.63 -9.85 -2.30
C LEU A 96 20.39 -8.84 -3.17
N SER A 97 20.81 -9.27 -4.35
CA SER A 97 21.41 -8.43 -5.39
C SER A 97 20.44 -7.38 -5.90
N GLU A 98 20.98 -6.30 -6.45
CA GLU A 98 20.22 -5.19 -6.99
C GLU A 98 19.16 -5.63 -8.02
N GLU A 99 19.51 -6.54 -8.93
CA GLU A 99 18.58 -7.05 -9.94
C GLU A 99 17.38 -7.76 -9.30
N ASN A 100 17.65 -8.67 -8.36
CA ASN A 100 16.59 -9.42 -7.68
C ASN A 100 15.73 -8.52 -6.80
N GLN A 101 16.35 -7.54 -6.12
CA GLN A 101 15.60 -6.52 -5.41
C GLN A 101 14.64 -5.76 -6.34
N ILE A 102 15.12 -5.26 -7.47
CA ILE A 102 14.30 -4.48 -8.42
C ILE A 102 13.12 -5.33 -8.91
N GLU A 103 13.34 -6.58 -9.29
CA GLU A 103 12.25 -7.43 -9.78
C GLU A 103 11.23 -7.77 -8.69
N ILE A 104 11.68 -8.10 -7.47
CA ILE A 104 10.78 -8.38 -6.33
C ILE A 104 9.94 -7.14 -6.02
N GLN A 105 10.56 -5.95 -5.98
CA GLN A 105 9.82 -4.71 -5.75
C GLN A 105 8.88 -4.38 -6.91
N ARG A 106 9.25 -4.68 -8.15
CA ARG A 106 8.38 -4.52 -9.33
C ARG A 106 7.12 -5.39 -9.21
N ALA A 107 7.30 -6.66 -8.85
CA ALA A 107 6.20 -7.59 -8.60
C ALA A 107 5.31 -7.10 -7.44
N GLY A 108 5.92 -6.75 -6.31
CA GLY A 108 5.22 -6.28 -5.11
C GLY A 108 4.41 -5.01 -5.36
N VAL A 109 4.99 -4.00 -6.03
CA VAL A 109 4.31 -2.74 -6.34
C VAL A 109 3.13 -2.94 -7.28
N ARG A 110 3.28 -3.76 -8.32
CA ARG A 110 2.20 -4.08 -9.26
C ARG A 110 1.05 -4.81 -8.56
N MET A 111 1.38 -5.81 -7.73
CA MET A 111 0.40 -6.58 -6.96
C MET A 111 -0.31 -5.77 -5.88
N ALA A 112 0.40 -4.95 -5.11
CA ALA A 112 -0.20 -4.11 -4.10
C ALA A 112 -1.07 -3.01 -4.74
N GLY A 113 -0.58 -2.38 -5.81
CA GLY A 113 -1.35 -1.40 -6.57
C GLY A 113 -2.64 -1.99 -7.14
N GLY A 114 -2.58 -3.18 -7.75
CA GLY A 114 -3.78 -3.86 -8.26
C GLY A 114 -4.77 -4.28 -7.16
N HIS A 115 -4.28 -4.73 -6.01
CA HIS A 115 -5.10 -5.04 -4.82
C HIS A 115 -5.91 -3.80 -4.38
N LEU A 116 -5.22 -2.69 -4.17
CA LEU A 116 -5.83 -1.45 -3.70
C LEU A 116 -6.81 -0.84 -4.72
N ARG A 117 -6.49 -0.91 -6.03
CA ARG A 117 -7.45 -0.52 -7.08
C ARG A 117 -8.71 -1.39 -7.05
N SER A 118 -8.55 -2.68 -6.81
CA SER A 118 -9.68 -3.61 -6.73
C SER A 118 -10.58 -3.32 -5.53
N GLN A 119 -9.98 -3.00 -4.37
CA GLN A 119 -10.70 -2.57 -3.18
C GLN A 119 -11.45 -1.24 -3.42
N LEU A 120 -10.77 -0.26 -4.03
CA LEU A 120 -11.38 1.02 -4.43
C LEU A 120 -12.60 0.80 -5.34
N ARG A 121 -12.46 -0.05 -6.36
CA ARG A 121 -13.56 -0.40 -7.27
C ARG A 121 -14.71 -1.08 -6.51
N HIS A 122 -14.40 -2.04 -5.65
CA HIS A 122 -15.40 -2.76 -4.87
C HIS A 122 -16.25 -1.79 -4.03
N LEU A 123 -15.60 -0.89 -3.29
CA LEU A 123 -16.28 0.10 -2.44
C LEU A 123 -17.05 1.13 -3.26
N SER A 124 -16.49 1.60 -4.38
CA SER A 124 -17.18 2.53 -5.31
C SER A 124 -18.48 1.92 -5.81
N VAL A 125 -18.46 0.67 -6.29
CA VAL A 125 -19.66 0.02 -6.82
C VAL A 125 -20.65 -0.32 -5.71
N GLN A 126 -20.18 -0.85 -4.58
CA GLN A 126 -21.04 -1.22 -3.45
C GLN A 126 -21.81 -0.01 -2.89
N LYS A 127 -21.16 1.16 -2.83
CA LYS A 127 -21.75 2.39 -2.27
C LYS A 127 -22.36 3.32 -3.34
N GLY A 128 -22.19 3.01 -4.63
CA GLY A 128 -22.64 3.87 -5.73
C GLY A 128 -21.92 5.22 -5.80
N LEU A 129 -20.63 5.25 -5.44
CA LEU A 129 -19.84 6.48 -5.34
C LEU A 129 -18.84 6.62 -6.49
N SER A 130 -18.58 7.87 -6.90
CA SER A 130 -17.47 8.19 -7.82
C SER A 130 -16.11 7.89 -7.18
N LEU A 131 -15.10 7.57 -8.00
CA LEU A 131 -13.73 7.33 -7.54
C LEU A 131 -13.10 8.55 -6.83
N ASN A 132 -13.62 9.74 -7.11
CA ASN A 132 -13.15 11.00 -6.52
C ASN A 132 -14.00 11.46 -5.34
N GLU A 133 -15.00 10.68 -4.92
CA GLU A 133 -15.83 11.02 -3.77
C GLU A 133 -15.00 11.03 -2.49
N ASN A 134 -15.08 12.11 -1.70
CA ASN A 134 -14.25 12.31 -0.52
C ASN A 134 -14.42 11.16 0.50
N SER A 135 -15.65 10.71 0.74
CA SER A 135 -15.92 9.59 1.66
C SER A 135 -15.31 8.26 1.23
N LEU A 136 -15.15 8.05 -0.09
CA LEU A 136 -14.49 6.86 -0.63
C LEU A 136 -12.97 6.97 -0.41
N VAL A 137 -12.38 8.12 -0.73
CA VAL A 137 -10.96 8.40 -0.52
C VAL A 137 -10.58 8.21 0.94
N LEU A 138 -11.34 8.82 1.87
CA LEU A 138 -11.13 8.68 3.32
C LEU A 138 -11.14 7.22 3.75
N SER A 139 -12.18 6.48 3.35
CA SER A 139 -12.34 5.06 3.69
C SER A 139 -11.14 4.23 3.21
N THR A 140 -10.68 4.44 1.98
CA THR A 140 -9.52 3.69 1.44
C THR A 140 -8.20 4.11 2.09
N ARG A 141 -7.99 5.41 2.35
CA ARG A 141 -6.74 5.85 2.97
C ARG A 141 -6.60 5.34 4.41
N ARG A 142 -7.71 5.28 5.15
CA ARG A 142 -7.72 4.83 6.55
C ARG A 142 -7.34 3.36 6.69
N SER A 143 -7.84 2.48 5.82
CA SER A 143 -7.71 1.02 5.97
C SER A 143 -6.45 0.43 5.34
N ASN A 144 -5.60 1.22 4.68
CA ASN A 144 -4.53 0.71 3.80
C ASN A 144 -3.12 1.10 4.27
N ALA A 145 -2.93 1.30 5.59
CA ALA A 145 -1.67 1.75 6.14
C ALA A 145 -0.50 0.79 5.82
N LEU A 146 -0.74 -0.52 5.95
CA LEU A 146 0.21 -1.57 5.60
C LEU A 146 0.62 -1.49 4.12
N ASP A 147 -0.37 -1.52 3.22
CA ASP A 147 -0.11 -1.51 1.79
C ASP A 147 0.59 -0.24 1.34
N PHE A 148 0.24 0.92 1.90
CA PHE A 148 0.94 2.18 1.62
C PHE A 148 2.39 2.12 2.08
N ALA A 149 2.68 1.57 3.26
CA ALA A 149 4.04 1.42 3.76
C ALA A 149 4.87 0.49 2.87
N LEU A 150 4.32 -0.64 2.45
CA LEU A 150 4.97 -1.59 1.54
C LEU A 150 5.16 -1.00 0.14
N LEU A 151 4.16 -0.25 -0.37
CA LEU A 151 4.27 0.47 -1.63
C LEU A 151 5.39 1.50 -1.61
N ILE A 152 5.51 2.31 -0.54
CA ILE A 152 6.61 3.28 -0.41
C ILE A 152 7.95 2.55 -0.49
N GLN A 153 8.10 1.44 0.23
CA GLN A 153 9.33 0.67 0.21
C GLN A 153 9.71 0.21 -1.21
N GLY A 154 8.76 -0.34 -1.96
CA GLY A 154 9.02 -0.77 -3.34
C GLY A 154 9.24 0.40 -4.29
N LEU A 155 8.41 1.44 -4.19
CA LEU A 155 8.45 2.61 -5.07
C LEU A 155 9.76 3.38 -4.95
N VAL A 156 10.36 3.52 -3.75
CA VAL A 156 11.68 4.15 -3.60
C VAL A 156 12.72 3.46 -4.47
N ARG A 157 12.76 2.13 -4.42
CA ARG A 157 13.73 1.33 -5.18
C ARG A 157 13.46 1.40 -6.69
N LEU A 158 12.20 1.37 -7.11
CA LEU A 158 11.84 1.50 -8.52
C LEU A 158 12.15 2.89 -9.06
N LEU A 159 11.89 3.95 -8.29
CA LEU A 159 12.22 5.33 -8.66
C LEU A 159 13.74 5.52 -8.80
N GLU A 160 14.52 4.92 -7.91
CA GLU A 160 15.98 4.91 -8.03
C GLU A 160 16.47 4.20 -9.31
N ALA A 161 15.96 2.99 -9.55
CA ALA A 161 16.30 2.24 -10.76
C ALA A 161 15.85 2.98 -12.04
N TYR A 162 14.72 3.68 -11.97
CA TYR A 162 14.17 4.48 -13.07
C TYR A 162 15.06 5.70 -13.36
N GLU A 163 15.51 6.41 -12.32
CA GLU A 163 16.47 7.50 -12.42
C GLU A 163 17.79 7.01 -13.06
N HIS A 164 18.29 5.85 -12.63
CA HIS A 164 19.50 5.25 -13.18
C HIS A 164 19.35 4.80 -14.65
N ALA A 165 18.30 4.06 -14.99
CA ALA A 165 18.01 3.65 -16.37
C ALA A 165 17.89 4.86 -17.30
N GLY A 166 17.29 5.92 -16.77
CA GLY A 166 17.17 7.20 -17.45
C GLY A 166 18.49 7.93 -17.68
N ALA A 167 19.48 7.75 -16.81
CA ALA A 167 20.83 8.32 -16.93
C ALA A 167 21.76 7.47 -17.81
N SER A 168 21.54 6.15 -17.85
CA SER A 168 22.29 5.22 -18.71
C SER A 168 21.77 5.16 -20.15
N GLY A 169 20.63 5.79 -20.45
CA GLY A 169 19.99 5.76 -21.78
C GLY A 169 19.28 4.43 -22.10
N ASP A 170 18.95 3.63 -21.08
CA ASP A 170 18.21 2.38 -21.24
C ASP A 170 16.70 2.67 -21.25
N ASP A 171 16.21 3.11 -22.42
CA ASP A 171 14.82 3.53 -22.58
C ASP A 171 13.80 2.39 -22.36
N GLN A 172 14.18 1.16 -22.69
CA GLN A 172 13.32 0.00 -22.49
C GLN A 172 13.11 -0.26 -20.99
N LYS A 173 14.21 -0.39 -20.24
CA LYS A 173 14.13 -0.58 -18.78
C LYS A 173 13.45 0.60 -18.09
N ARG A 174 13.72 1.81 -18.57
CA ARG A 174 13.06 3.03 -18.09
C ARG A 174 11.54 2.95 -18.22
N LEU A 175 11.01 2.60 -19.40
CA LEU A 175 9.57 2.50 -19.61
C LEU A 175 8.95 1.35 -18.82
N GLU A 176 9.64 0.21 -18.68
CA GLU A 176 9.18 -0.89 -17.83
C GLU A 176 9.04 -0.49 -16.36
N LEU A 177 10.00 0.29 -15.84
CA LEU A 177 9.95 0.81 -14.48
C LEU A 177 8.88 1.89 -14.33
N ALA A 178 8.71 2.77 -15.32
CA ALA A 178 7.66 3.78 -15.33
C ALA A 178 6.26 3.15 -15.26
N ASP A 179 6.01 2.09 -16.02
CA ASP A 179 4.76 1.34 -15.99
C ASP A 179 4.49 0.78 -14.58
N ALA A 180 5.49 0.12 -13.98
CA ALA A 180 5.35 -0.42 -12.63
C ALA A 180 5.11 0.67 -11.57
N ILE A 181 5.81 1.81 -11.66
CA ILE A 181 5.62 2.97 -10.77
C ILE A 181 4.21 3.54 -10.92
N CYS A 182 3.72 3.72 -12.15
CA CYS A 182 2.37 4.22 -12.43
C CYS A 182 1.31 3.26 -11.87
N GLN A 183 1.49 1.95 -12.03
CA GLN A 183 0.62 0.95 -11.41
C GLN A 183 0.65 1.00 -9.87
N GLY A 184 1.81 1.29 -9.27
CA GLY A 184 1.95 1.44 -7.81
C GLY A 184 1.19 2.63 -7.23
N ILE A 185 1.29 3.81 -7.86
CA ILE A 185 0.65 5.05 -7.38
C ILE A 185 -0.84 5.14 -7.75
N SER A 186 -1.29 4.34 -8.73
CA SER A 186 -2.64 4.38 -9.29
C SER A 186 -3.84 4.25 -8.32
N PRO A 187 -3.75 3.62 -7.13
CA PRO A 187 -4.89 3.58 -6.21
C PRO A 187 -5.25 4.99 -5.70
N ASP A 188 -4.23 5.80 -5.42
CA ASP A 188 -4.39 7.17 -4.91
C ASP A 188 -3.28 8.10 -5.43
N PRO A 189 -3.33 8.48 -6.72
CA PRO A 189 -2.27 9.32 -7.31
C PRO A 189 -2.13 10.67 -6.61
N GLU A 190 -3.22 11.22 -6.06
CA GLU A 190 -3.17 12.47 -5.32
C GLU A 190 -2.34 12.33 -4.04
N LEU A 191 -2.52 11.25 -3.26
CA LEU A 191 -1.74 11.00 -2.05
C LEU A 191 -0.25 10.78 -2.36
N PHE A 192 0.04 9.97 -3.38
CA PHE A 192 1.40 9.57 -3.74
C PHE A 192 2.18 10.62 -4.52
N VAL A 193 1.52 11.60 -5.16
CA VAL A 193 2.22 12.62 -5.98
C VAL A 193 2.11 14.02 -5.39
N ASN A 194 0.93 14.41 -4.89
CA ASN A 194 0.63 15.80 -4.54
C ASN A 194 0.51 16.03 -3.02
N ARG A 195 0.02 15.03 -2.26
CA ARG A 195 -0.19 15.10 -0.81
C ARG A 195 0.83 14.29 0.00
N LEU A 196 2.09 14.45 -0.36
CA LEU A 196 3.23 13.80 0.32
C LEU A 196 3.30 14.15 1.81
N ASP A 197 2.80 15.33 2.18
CA ASP A 197 2.64 15.79 3.56
C ASP A 197 1.70 14.89 4.40
N LEU A 198 0.73 14.23 3.75
CA LEU A 198 -0.21 13.30 4.38
C LEU A 198 0.20 11.83 4.22
N LEU A 199 1.01 11.52 3.19
CA LEU A 199 1.42 10.13 2.89
C LEU A 199 2.16 9.48 4.08
N GLY A 200 3.01 10.25 4.78
CA GLY A 200 3.69 9.78 5.98
C GLY A 200 2.71 9.30 7.04
N PRO A 201 1.85 10.18 7.60
CA PRO A 201 0.81 9.78 8.55
C PRO A 201 -0.06 8.61 8.09
N TYR A 202 -0.48 8.57 6.82
CA TYR A 202 -1.32 7.48 6.31
C TYR A 202 -0.61 6.13 6.23
N SER A 203 0.69 6.11 5.95
CA SER A 203 1.49 4.87 5.88
C SER A 203 2.07 4.42 7.22
N MET A 204 2.00 5.24 8.27
CA MET A 204 2.52 4.87 9.58
C MET A 204 1.57 3.94 10.34
N ILE A 205 2.11 2.91 11.01
CA ILE A 205 1.36 2.02 11.91
C ILE A 205 1.91 2.22 13.33
N GLU A 206 1.12 2.89 14.18
CA GLU A 206 1.54 3.36 15.51
C GLU A 206 2.32 2.31 16.30
N HIS A 207 1.74 1.11 16.45
CA HIS A 207 2.26 0.09 17.35
C HIS A 207 3.51 -0.64 16.84
N LEU A 208 3.80 -0.54 15.53
CA LEU A 208 4.99 -1.12 14.92
C LEU A 208 6.13 -0.11 14.85
N PHE A 209 5.79 1.15 14.59
CA PHE A 209 6.77 2.17 14.23
C PHE A 209 7.16 3.09 15.38
N ILE A 210 6.36 3.12 16.45
CA ILE A 210 6.60 3.97 17.61
C ILE A 210 6.57 3.12 18.88
N THR A 211 7.51 3.40 19.77
CA THR A 211 7.61 2.78 21.09
C THR A 211 7.91 3.84 22.14
N THR A 212 7.88 3.43 23.40
CA THR A 212 8.45 4.20 24.51
C THR A 212 9.81 3.60 24.86
N ASP A 213 10.84 4.43 25.03
CA ASP A 213 12.16 4.00 25.49
C ASP A 213 12.22 3.82 27.02
N ASP A 214 13.37 3.38 27.53
CA ASP A 214 13.59 3.15 28.96
C ASP A 214 13.45 4.45 29.80
N ASP A 215 13.59 5.62 29.19
CA ASP A 215 13.41 6.94 29.81
C ASP A 215 11.94 7.41 29.79
N GLY A 216 11.01 6.59 29.28
CA GLY A 216 9.60 6.96 29.15
C GLY A 216 9.33 7.92 27.99
N ARG A 217 10.28 8.09 27.05
CA ARG A 217 10.14 8.98 25.89
C ARG A 217 9.59 8.22 24.71
N VAL A 218 8.69 8.87 24.00
CA VAL A 218 8.12 8.31 22.77
C VAL A 218 9.13 8.49 21.63
N VAL A 219 9.55 7.38 21.04
CA VAL A 219 10.59 7.31 19.99
C VAL A 219 10.17 6.38 18.87
N TYR A 220 10.78 6.52 17.70
CA TYR A 220 10.60 5.53 16.64
C TYR A 220 11.26 4.19 17.01
N THR A 221 10.64 3.09 16.60
CA THR A 221 11.30 1.77 16.54
C THR A 221 12.35 1.77 15.40
N PRO A 222 13.24 0.77 15.32
CA PRO A 222 14.10 0.60 14.15
C PRO A 222 13.34 0.54 12.83
N MET A 223 12.17 -0.12 12.84
CA MET A 223 11.27 -0.23 11.69
C MET A 223 10.67 1.15 11.34
N GLY A 224 10.21 1.90 12.33
CA GLY A 224 9.72 3.27 12.14
C GLY A 224 10.78 4.21 11.57
N ARG A 225 12.02 4.15 12.08
CA ARG A 225 13.13 4.95 11.52
C ARG A 225 13.44 4.59 10.07
N ARG A 226 13.39 3.31 9.72
CA ARG A 226 13.56 2.88 8.32
C ARG A 226 12.44 3.44 7.44
N HIS A 227 11.19 3.36 7.90
CA HIS A 227 10.04 3.88 7.14
C HIS A 227 10.11 5.40 6.92
N VAL A 228 10.46 6.17 7.95
CA VAL A 228 10.63 7.63 7.84
C VAL A 228 11.71 8.00 6.82
N ARG A 229 12.85 7.30 6.81
CA ARG A 229 13.89 7.53 5.78
C ARG A 229 13.39 7.21 4.37
N LEU A 230 12.65 6.11 4.20
CA LEU A 230 12.06 5.76 2.91
C LEU A 230 11.05 6.81 2.43
N LEU A 231 10.26 7.41 3.33
CA LEU A 231 9.37 8.52 3.01
C LEU A 231 10.13 9.75 2.51
N GLU A 232 11.23 10.12 3.18
CA GLU A 232 12.08 11.24 2.76
C GLU A 232 12.72 10.99 1.37
N GLU A 233 13.22 9.77 1.15
CA GLU A 233 13.78 9.35 -0.13
C GLU A 233 12.71 9.34 -1.23
N TYR A 234 11.51 8.82 -0.92
CA TYR A 234 10.38 8.80 -1.84
C TYR A 234 9.98 10.22 -2.23
N GLU A 235 9.77 11.10 -1.26
CA GLU A 235 9.40 12.50 -1.47
C GLU A 235 10.43 13.21 -2.35
N GLY A 236 11.73 13.04 -2.06
CA GLY A 236 12.79 13.62 -2.87
C GLY A 236 12.80 13.11 -4.31
N ARG A 237 12.66 11.80 -4.51
CA ARG A 237 12.71 11.17 -5.84
C ARG A 237 11.47 11.47 -6.68
N ILE A 238 10.26 11.30 -6.12
CA ILE A 238 9.02 11.55 -6.87
C ILE A 238 8.95 13.00 -7.31
N ARG A 239 9.38 13.96 -6.48
CA ARG A 239 9.47 15.38 -6.84
C ARG A 239 10.33 15.63 -8.07
N ARG A 240 11.55 15.09 -8.08
CA ARG A 240 12.49 15.27 -9.19
C ARG A 240 12.03 14.57 -10.47
N LEU A 241 11.43 13.38 -10.33
CA LEU A 241 11.13 12.49 -11.45
C LEU A 241 9.72 12.69 -12.03
N SER A 242 8.84 13.44 -11.36
CA SER A 242 7.43 13.62 -11.76
C SER A 242 7.26 14.09 -13.21
N LYS A 243 8.11 14.99 -13.70
CA LYS A 243 8.03 15.47 -15.10
C LYS A 243 8.30 14.34 -16.09
N ARG A 244 9.36 13.57 -15.89
CA ARG A 244 9.72 12.47 -16.77
C ARG A 244 8.70 11.33 -16.68
N LEU A 245 8.20 11.05 -15.47
CA LEU A 245 7.10 10.10 -15.27
C LEU A 245 5.81 10.54 -15.97
N TYR A 246 5.48 11.84 -15.96
CA TYR A 246 4.34 12.36 -16.70
C TYR A 246 4.47 12.12 -18.21
N GLU A 247 5.66 12.32 -18.77
CA GLU A 247 5.94 12.06 -20.18
C GLU A 247 5.85 10.56 -20.48
N ASP A 248 6.51 9.71 -19.69
CA ASP A 248 6.53 8.27 -19.89
C ASP A 248 5.15 7.62 -19.64
N CYS A 249 4.33 8.16 -18.73
CA CYS A 249 3.02 7.56 -18.42
C CYS A 249 2.05 7.59 -19.60
N GLN A 250 2.25 8.50 -20.56
CA GLN A 250 1.42 8.58 -21.77
C GLN A 250 1.45 7.29 -22.60
N HIS A 251 2.53 6.51 -22.50
CA HIS A 251 2.66 5.21 -23.17
C HIS A 251 1.73 4.13 -22.60
N PHE A 252 1.13 4.35 -21.42
CA PHE A 252 0.32 3.35 -20.72
C PHE A 252 -1.18 3.67 -20.74
N ARG A 253 -1.60 4.63 -21.56
CA ARG A 253 -3.01 5.00 -21.72
C ARG A 253 -3.83 3.75 -22.12
N PRO A 254 -4.93 3.43 -21.41
CA PRO A 254 -5.83 2.37 -21.83
C PRO A 254 -6.34 2.60 -23.26
N VAL A 255 -6.39 1.53 -24.05
CA VAL A 255 -6.91 1.53 -25.42
C VAL A 255 -8.19 0.72 -25.45
N GLU A 256 -9.22 1.25 -26.11
CA GLU A 256 -10.51 0.57 -26.23
C GLU A 256 -10.35 -0.80 -26.89
N GLY A 257 -10.93 -1.84 -26.28
CA GLY A 257 -10.85 -3.23 -26.76
C GLY A 257 -9.53 -3.95 -26.44
N ALA A 258 -8.55 -3.25 -25.85
CA ALA A 258 -7.31 -3.85 -25.36
C ALA A 258 -7.36 -4.07 -23.84
N TYR A 259 -6.48 -4.93 -23.34
CA TYR A 259 -6.26 -5.12 -21.92
C TYR A 259 -5.30 -4.05 -21.37
N SER A 260 -5.74 -3.32 -20.35
CA SER A 260 -4.90 -2.52 -19.46
C SER A 260 -4.85 -3.09 -18.04
N PRO A 261 -3.68 -3.16 -17.40
CA PRO A 261 -3.55 -3.62 -16.01
C PRO A 261 -4.24 -2.69 -15.00
N TYR A 262 -4.62 -1.47 -15.38
CA TYR A 262 -5.39 -0.58 -14.49
C TYR A 262 -6.80 -1.11 -14.20
N GLY A 263 -7.37 -1.93 -15.09
CA GLY A 263 -8.70 -2.52 -14.94
C GLY A 263 -8.73 -3.93 -14.34
N VAL A 264 -7.58 -4.48 -13.92
CA VAL A 264 -7.56 -5.80 -13.26
C VAL A 264 -8.27 -5.74 -11.91
N LEU A 265 -9.07 -6.77 -11.58
CA LEU A 265 -9.80 -6.87 -10.32
C LEU A 265 -9.53 -8.20 -9.62
N TYR A 266 -9.04 -8.16 -8.38
CA TYR A 266 -8.83 -9.30 -7.50
C TYR A 266 -8.85 -8.88 -6.03
N GLY A 267 -9.16 -9.81 -5.12
CA GLY A 267 -9.02 -9.59 -3.69
C GLY A 267 -7.54 -9.61 -3.32
N PHE A 268 -6.99 -10.79 -3.17
CA PHE A 268 -5.58 -11.04 -2.88
C PHE A 268 -4.85 -11.53 -4.13
N SER A 269 -3.54 -11.30 -4.24
CA SER A 269 -2.74 -11.78 -5.38
C SER A 269 -2.87 -13.30 -5.59
N PHE A 270 -3.07 -14.06 -4.51
CA PHE A 270 -3.35 -15.49 -4.60
C PHE A 270 -4.65 -15.82 -5.36
N ASN A 271 -5.67 -14.94 -5.33
CA ASN A 271 -6.88 -15.14 -6.12
C ASN A 271 -6.61 -15.09 -7.64
N LEU A 272 -5.57 -14.39 -8.09
CA LEU A 272 -5.17 -14.43 -9.51
C LEU A 272 -4.73 -15.85 -9.90
N ILE A 273 -3.94 -16.50 -9.06
CA ILE A 273 -3.47 -17.88 -9.29
C ILE A 273 -4.64 -18.87 -9.24
N GLU A 274 -5.57 -18.72 -8.29
CA GLU A 274 -6.79 -19.52 -8.23
C GLU A 274 -7.62 -19.35 -9.50
N HIS A 275 -7.84 -18.11 -9.95
CA HIS A 275 -8.58 -17.80 -11.16
C HIS A 275 -7.93 -18.38 -12.41
N MET A 276 -6.60 -18.27 -12.53
CA MET A 276 -5.85 -18.86 -13.63
C MET A 276 -5.95 -20.39 -13.63
N THR A 277 -5.86 -21.02 -12.46
CA THR A 277 -6.00 -22.47 -12.28
C THR A 277 -7.40 -22.94 -12.68
N LEU A 278 -8.45 -22.26 -12.21
CA LEU A 278 -9.82 -22.61 -12.53
C LEU A 278 -10.11 -22.45 -14.02
N LYS A 279 -9.48 -21.46 -14.66
CA LYS A 279 -9.59 -21.26 -16.09
C LYS A 279 -8.90 -22.36 -16.90
N SER A 280 -7.72 -22.83 -16.48
CA SER A 280 -6.97 -23.85 -17.21
C SER A 280 -7.69 -25.20 -17.29
N LEU A 281 -8.69 -25.42 -16.43
CA LEU A 281 -9.60 -26.57 -16.50
C LEU A 281 -10.52 -26.57 -17.74
N ARG A 282 -10.68 -25.45 -18.44
CA ARG A 282 -11.48 -25.40 -19.68
C ARG A 282 -10.70 -25.96 -20.88
N PRO A 283 -11.35 -26.70 -21.79
CA PRO A 283 -10.68 -27.29 -22.97
C PRO A 283 -10.00 -26.28 -23.90
N ASP A 284 -10.56 -25.07 -24.00
CA ASP A 284 -10.15 -23.98 -24.89
C ASP A 284 -9.38 -22.87 -24.15
N ALA A 285 -8.88 -23.15 -22.94
CA ALA A 285 -8.17 -22.15 -22.16
C ALA A 285 -6.85 -21.76 -22.85
N ALA A 286 -6.64 -20.46 -23.07
CA ALA A 286 -5.33 -19.94 -23.45
C ALA A 286 -4.28 -20.26 -22.36
N THR A 287 -3.16 -20.83 -22.76
CA THR A 287 -2.12 -21.37 -21.87
C THR A 287 -0.83 -20.57 -21.82
N HIS A 288 -0.65 -19.59 -22.73
CA HIS A 288 0.62 -18.87 -22.87
C HIS A 288 0.77 -17.67 -21.92
N PHE A 289 -0.30 -17.30 -21.18
CA PHE A 289 -0.26 -16.22 -20.20
C PHE A 289 0.00 -16.74 -18.78
N SER A 290 0.83 -16.03 -18.03
CA SER A 290 1.17 -16.29 -16.62
C SER A 290 0.75 -15.13 -15.70
N LEU A 291 1.06 -15.25 -14.40
CA LEU A 291 0.77 -14.21 -13.40
C LEU A 291 1.40 -12.87 -13.77
N GLU A 292 2.65 -12.88 -14.24
CA GLU A 292 3.40 -11.70 -14.66
C GLU A 292 2.68 -10.94 -15.77
N ASP A 293 2.04 -11.67 -16.69
CA ASP A 293 1.31 -11.07 -17.80
C ASP A 293 0.08 -10.31 -17.34
N VAL A 294 -0.52 -10.64 -16.19
CA VAL A 294 -1.64 -9.86 -15.64
C VAL A 294 -1.27 -8.39 -15.47
N PHE A 295 0.01 -8.07 -15.25
CA PHE A 295 0.44 -6.70 -14.95
C PHE A 295 1.12 -5.99 -16.11
N THR A 296 0.91 -6.49 -17.34
CA THR A 296 1.35 -5.82 -18.58
C THR A 296 0.14 -5.59 -19.49
N SER A 297 0.15 -4.53 -20.28
CA SER A 297 -0.89 -4.32 -21.29
C SER A 297 -0.92 -5.47 -22.31
N GLY A 298 -2.00 -5.58 -23.09
CA GLY A 298 -2.03 -6.50 -24.22
C GLY A 298 -3.31 -6.41 -25.02
N GLU A 299 -3.36 -7.18 -26.10
CA GLU A 299 -4.45 -7.11 -27.08
C GLU A 299 -5.75 -7.79 -26.60
N ALA A 300 -6.76 -7.81 -27.47
CA ALA A 300 -8.08 -8.38 -27.21
C ALA A 300 -8.04 -9.84 -26.71
N GLU A 301 -7.06 -10.65 -27.15
CA GLU A 301 -6.87 -12.01 -26.67
C GLU A 301 -6.57 -12.05 -25.16
N LYS A 302 -5.71 -11.14 -24.70
CA LYS A 302 -5.36 -11.01 -23.28
C LYS A 302 -6.53 -10.49 -22.47
N LEU A 303 -7.28 -9.53 -23.01
CA LEU A 303 -8.50 -9.02 -22.38
C LEU A 303 -9.54 -10.13 -22.19
N ALA A 304 -9.78 -10.92 -23.25
CA ALA A 304 -10.60 -12.12 -23.18
C ALA A 304 -10.03 -13.11 -22.16
N TRP A 305 -8.68 -13.18 -22.06
CA TRP A 305 -8.04 -14.06 -21.12
C TRP A 305 -8.31 -13.68 -19.67
N VAL A 306 -7.96 -12.46 -19.26
CA VAL A 306 -8.18 -11.93 -17.90
C VAL A 306 -9.67 -11.91 -17.55
N SER A 307 -10.55 -11.66 -18.51
CA SER A 307 -11.99 -11.68 -18.27
C SER A 307 -12.59 -13.09 -18.07
N GLY A 308 -11.83 -14.13 -18.39
CA GLY A 308 -12.32 -15.51 -18.47
C GLY A 308 -12.73 -16.15 -17.13
N TRP A 309 -12.17 -15.70 -16.01
CA TRP A 309 -12.49 -16.23 -14.67
C TRP A 309 -13.92 -15.88 -14.24
N ARG A 310 -14.51 -14.82 -14.80
CA ARG A 310 -15.90 -14.43 -14.50
C ARG A 310 -16.94 -15.41 -15.03
N LYS A 311 -16.56 -16.20 -16.04
CA LYS A 311 -17.40 -17.27 -16.60
C LYS A 311 -17.35 -18.54 -15.76
N LEU A 312 -16.70 -18.53 -14.58
CA LEU A 312 -16.60 -19.70 -13.73
C LEU A 312 -17.95 -19.98 -13.04
N PRO A 313 -18.42 -21.24 -13.01
CA PRO A 313 -19.79 -21.58 -12.66
C PRO A 313 -20.20 -21.31 -11.20
N HIS A 314 -19.24 -21.05 -10.31
CA HIS A 314 -19.47 -20.74 -8.90
C HIS A 314 -19.55 -19.23 -8.61
N VAL A 315 -19.22 -18.38 -9.58
CA VAL A 315 -19.35 -16.93 -9.42
C VAL A 315 -20.82 -16.57 -9.61
N LYS A 316 -21.46 -16.06 -8.55
CA LYS A 316 -22.86 -15.63 -8.61
C LYS A 316 -23.04 -14.61 -9.75
N PRO A 317 -24.13 -14.67 -10.54
CA PRO A 317 -24.36 -13.72 -11.63
C PRO A 317 -24.35 -12.25 -11.18
N GLU A 318 -24.83 -11.95 -9.96
CA GLU A 318 -24.75 -10.60 -9.41
C GLU A 318 -23.29 -10.16 -9.19
N VAL A 319 -22.45 -11.08 -8.71
CA VAL A 319 -21.01 -10.86 -8.52
C VAL A 319 -20.35 -10.68 -9.89
N ALA A 320 -20.64 -11.53 -10.88
CA ALA A 320 -20.05 -11.43 -12.22
C ALA A 320 -20.26 -10.06 -12.88
N LYS A 321 -21.42 -9.43 -12.68
CA LYS A 321 -21.73 -8.06 -13.18
C LYS A 321 -20.91 -6.96 -12.50
N LEU A 322 -20.54 -7.13 -11.23
CA LEU A 322 -19.71 -6.17 -10.49
C LEU A 322 -18.25 -6.16 -10.98
N PHE A 323 -17.82 -7.23 -11.65
CA PHE A 323 -16.42 -7.48 -11.95
C PHE A 323 -16.07 -7.49 -13.44
N GLU A 324 -17.00 -7.29 -14.39
CA GLU A 324 -16.69 -7.14 -15.83
C GLU A 324 -15.55 -6.14 -16.03
N TYR A 325 -14.66 -6.40 -17.00
CA TYR A 325 -13.43 -5.64 -17.17
C TYR A 325 -13.83 -4.21 -17.41
N PRO A 326 -13.58 -3.34 -16.45
CA PRO A 326 -14.20 -2.04 -16.49
C PRO A 326 -13.27 -1.14 -17.28
N GLN A 327 -13.39 -1.14 -18.61
CA GLN A 327 -12.64 -0.23 -19.50
C GLN A 327 -12.70 1.20 -18.98
N GLN A 328 -13.91 1.67 -18.65
CA GLN A 328 -14.12 2.99 -18.04
C GLN A 328 -13.34 3.17 -16.74
N PHE A 329 -13.26 2.17 -15.86
CA PHE A 329 -12.49 2.29 -14.63
C PHE A 329 -10.99 2.31 -14.90
N ALA A 330 -10.49 1.54 -15.88
CA ALA A 330 -9.10 1.60 -16.28
C ALA A 330 -8.74 3.01 -16.80
N GLU A 331 -9.61 3.61 -17.60
CA GLU A 331 -9.51 4.98 -18.09
C GLU A 331 -9.60 6.01 -16.95
N ASP A 332 -10.54 5.86 -16.03
CA ASP A 332 -10.70 6.75 -14.87
C ASP A 332 -9.47 6.71 -13.97
N VAL A 333 -8.92 5.52 -13.71
CA VAL A 333 -7.68 5.34 -12.95
C VAL A 333 -6.51 6.01 -13.67
N PHE A 334 -6.36 5.79 -14.98
CA PHE A 334 -5.31 6.44 -15.77
C PHE A 334 -5.45 7.96 -15.75
N ALA A 335 -6.67 8.49 -15.93
CA ALA A 335 -6.94 9.91 -15.89
C ALA A 335 -6.58 10.54 -14.53
N ARG A 336 -6.78 9.83 -13.42
CA ARG A 336 -6.34 10.26 -12.08
C ARG A 336 -4.81 10.35 -11.98
N ILE A 337 -4.08 9.38 -12.55
CA ILE A 337 -2.60 9.39 -12.60
C ILE A 337 -2.10 10.56 -13.43
N GLU A 338 -2.60 10.67 -14.66
CA GLU A 338 -2.24 11.74 -15.61
C GLU A 338 -2.51 13.11 -14.98
N HIS A 339 -3.69 13.30 -14.37
CA HIS A 339 -4.06 14.54 -13.70
C HIS A 339 -3.13 14.89 -12.55
N ALA A 340 -2.82 13.92 -11.67
CA ALA A 340 -1.96 14.16 -10.51
C ALA A 340 -0.53 14.54 -10.93
N LEU A 341 0.06 13.78 -11.88
CA LEU A 341 1.39 14.06 -12.42
C LEU A 341 1.42 15.39 -13.18
N ARG A 342 0.41 15.67 -14.02
CA ARG A 342 0.31 16.94 -14.75
C ARG A 342 0.27 18.13 -13.81
N ARG A 343 -0.58 18.08 -12.76
CA ARG A 343 -0.66 19.14 -11.75
C ARG A 343 0.68 19.37 -11.07
N ARG A 344 1.40 18.30 -10.71
CA ARG A 344 2.73 18.44 -10.12
C ARG A 344 3.71 19.17 -11.05
N VAL A 345 3.64 18.87 -12.35
CA VAL A 345 4.51 19.49 -13.36
C VAL A 345 4.15 20.95 -13.61
N THR A 346 2.86 21.29 -13.69
CA THR A 346 2.40 22.67 -13.96
C THR A 346 2.59 23.59 -12.77
N ASP A 347 2.29 23.11 -11.57
CA ASP A 347 2.19 23.94 -10.37
C ASP A 347 3.53 24.02 -9.62
N GLY A 348 4.52 23.19 -10.01
CA GLY A 348 5.85 23.16 -9.42
C GLY A 348 5.85 22.81 -7.92
N GLU A 349 6.78 23.35 -7.14
CA GLU A 349 6.81 23.10 -5.69
C GLU A 349 5.67 23.77 -4.90
N ALA A 350 4.93 24.69 -5.52
CA ALA A 350 3.74 25.33 -4.94
C ALA A 350 2.49 24.40 -4.94
N ASN A 351 2.70 23.10 -5.15
CA ASN A 351 1.74 21.99 -5.34
C ASN A 351 0.51 21.94 -4.42
N ALA A 352 0.56 22.60 -3.27
CA ALA A 352 -0.58 22.68 -2.38
C ALA A 352 -1.52 23.82 -2.85
N ALA A 353 -2.45 23.50 -3.76
CA ALA A 353 -3.57 24.39 -4.07
C ALA A 353 -4.32 24.83 -2.80
N VAL A 354 -4.21 24.02 -1.73
CA VAL A 354 -4.63 24.32 -0.37
C VAL A 354 -3.48 23.98 0.58
N GLN A 355 -2.95 24.98 1.28
CA GLN A 355 -1.97 24.77 2.34
C GLN A 355 -2.55 23.83 3.41
N THR A 356 -1.83 22.77 3.77
CA THR A 356 -2.26 21.82 4.79
C THR A 356 -2.36 22.50 6.16
N GLY A 357 -3.49 22.28 6.82
CA GLY A 357 -3.76 22.76 8.17
C GLY A 357 -2.89 22.06 9.21
N ARG A 358 -2.95 22.55 10.44
CA ARG A 358 -2.14 22.11 11.58
C ARG A 358 -3.01 21.59 12.71
N LEU A 359 -2.51 20.54 13.36
CA LEU A 359 -3.07 20.00 14.60
C LEU A 359 -2.32 20.63 15.78
N PHE A 360 -3.01 21.47 16.55
CA PHE A 360 -2.48 22.12 17.73
C PHE A 360 -2.78 21.30 18.98
N ILE A 361 -1.76 20.95 19.75
CA ILE A 361 -1.95 20.22 21.02
C ILE A 361 -1.82 21.22 22.16
N ALA A 362 -2.91 21.40 22.91
CA ALA A 362 -2.92 22.19 24.13
C ALA A 362 -2.48 21.34 25.32
N PRO A 363 -1.60 21.85 26.21
CA PRO A 363 -1.26 21.15 27.44
C PRO A 363 -2.52 20.96 28.30
N GLY A 364 -2.64 19.80 28.96
CA GLY A 364 -3.68 19.58 29.96
C GLY A 364 -3.46 20.50 31.15
N ASP A 365 -4.55 21.17 31.58
CA ASP A 365 -4.74 22.03 32.75
C ASP A 365 -3.46 22.65 33.34
N ASP A 366 -3.18 23.93 33.04
CA ASP A 366 -2.54 24.92 33.95
C ASP A 366 -1.96 26.19 33.27
N LEU A 367 -2.09 26.38 31.95
CA LEU A 367 -1.61 27.62 31.33
C LEU A 367 -2.76 28.56 30.94
N PRO A 368 -2.68 29.87 31.30
CA PRO A 368 -3.66 30.85 30.87
C PRO A 368 -3.72 30.85 29.35
N ALA A 369 -4.94 30.80 28.82
CA ALA A 369 -5.19 30.72 27.39
C ALA A 369 -4.44 31.86 26.68
N ASP A 370 -3.43 31.50 25.90
CA ASP A 370 -2.87 32.42 24.93
C ASP A 370 -4.02 32.89 24.04
N SER A 371 -4.26 34.19 23.95
CA SER A 371 -5.43 34.76 23.27
C SER A 371 -5.57 34.27 21.82
N ASN A 372 -4.45 33.97 21.17
CA ASN A 372 -4.38 33.40 19.83
C ASN A 372 -4.79 31.92 19.77
N ALA A 373 -4.52 31.12 20.82
CA ALA A 373 -4.93 29.71 20.89
C ALA A 373 -6.45 29.55 21.05
N SER A 374 -7.15 30.58 21.52
CA SER A 374 -8.61 30.55 21.66
C SER A 374 -9.35 30.55 20.30
N MET A 375 -8.72 31.08 19.24
CA MET A 375 -9.34 31.22 17.92
C MET A 375 -9.32 29.93 17.08
N ILE A 376 -8.50 28.95 17.45
CA ILE A 376 -8.41 27.68 16.73
C ILE A 376 -9.59 26.78 17.17
N PRO A 377 -10.39 26.24 16.23
CA PRO A 377 -11.53 25.39 16.56
C PRO A 377 -11.08 24.04 17.12
N ASP A 378 -11.88 23.46 18.02
CA ASP A 378 -11.66 22.10 18.53
C ASP A 378 -11.80 21.05 17.42
N LEU A 379 -11.05 19.95 17.55
CA LEU A 379 -11.20 18.80 16.68
C LEU A 379 -12.63 18.25 16.78
N PRO A 380 -13.34 18.05 15.65
CA PRO A 380 -14.70 17.51 15.69
C PRO A 380 -14.75 16.11 16.33
N VAL A 381 -15.75 15.90 17.18
CA VAL A 381 -15.92 14.69 18.01
C VAL A 381 -16.00 13.40 17.19
N GLN A 382 -16.53 13.47 15.96
CA GLN A 382 -16.63 12.34 15.03
C GLN A 382 -15.29 11.69 14.65
N TYR A 383 -14.18 12.37 14.91
CA TYR A 383 -12.84 11.84 14.66
C TYR A 383 -12.18 11.22 15.90
N ILE A 384 -12.84 11.29 17.04
CA ILE A 384 -12.37 10.76 18.31
C ILE A 384 -13.28 9.60 18.68
N LEU A 385 -12.74 8.39 18.70
CA LEU A 385 -13.48 7.19 19.05
C LEU A 385 -13.09 6.78 20.47
N ALA A 386 -14.06 6.36 21.29
CA ALA A 386 -13.78 5.91 22.65
C ALA A 386 -14.66 4.74 23.10
N SER A 387 -14.03 3.81 23.83
CA SER A 387 -14.74 2.84 24.67
C SER A 387 -14.88 3.30 26.13
N ASP A 388 -14.23 4.41 26.49
CA ASP A 388 -14.37 5.06 27.79
C ASP A 388 -15.72 5.79 27.89
N MET A 389 -16.65 5.18 28.62
CA MET A 389 -18.01 5.71 28.77
C MET A 389 -18.09 7.08 29.42
N GLN A 390 -17.09 7.49 30.23
CA GLN A 390 -17.08 8.83 30.83
C GLN A 390 -16.78 9.90 29.77
N VAL A 391 -15.88 9.60 28.84
CA VAL A 391 -15.51 10.49 27.73
C VAL A 391 -16.64 10.59 26.71
N VAL A 392 -17.31 9.47 26.41
CA VAL A 392 -18.51 9.44 25.58
C VAL A 392 -19.66 10.23 26.22
N ALA A 393 -19.94 10.02 27.51
CA ALA A 393 -20.99 10.76 28.23
C ALA A 393 -20.72 12.28 28.29
N ALA A 394 -19.44 12.68 28.28
CA ALA A 394 -19.03 14.07 28.19
C ALA A 394 -19.11 14.65 26.76
N HIS A 395 -19.58 13.88 25.78
CA HIS A 395 -19.66 14.25 24.36
C HIS A 395 -18.30 14.67 23.76
N LYS A 396 -17.21 14.04 24.24
CA LYS A 396 -15.84 14.32 23.77
C LYS A 396 -15.35 13.29 22.74
N ALA A 397 -16.07 12.19 22.56
CA ALA A 397 -15.77 11.14 21.60
C ALA A 397 -17.06 10.43 21.16
N GLU A 398 -17.06 9.86 19.96
CA GLU A 398 -18.06 8.89 19.54
C GLU A 398 -17.84 7.54 20.23
N SER A 399 -18.93 6.84 20.54
CA SER A 399 -18.87 5.52 21.17
C SER A 399 -18.36 4.47 20.17
N CYS A 400 -17.36 3.72 20.58
CA CYS A 400 -16.82 2.61 19.83
C CYS A 400 -16.48 1.45 20.78
N ASP A 401 -16.75 0.22 20.34
CA ASP A 401 -16.39 -0.95 21.11
C ASP A 401 -14.86 -1.12 21.21
N GLN A 402 -14.39 -1.63 22.35
CA GLN A 402 -12.96 -1.80 22.60
C GLN A 402 -12.30 -2.77 21.61
N THR A 403 -12.96 -3.86 21.24
CA THR A 403 -12.41 -4.81 20.26
C THR A 403 -12.22 -4.14 18.90
N HIS A 404 -13.18 -3.30 18.49
CA HIS A 404 -13.04 -2.51 17.26
C HIS A 404 -11.86 -1.54 17.32
N LEU A 405 -11.67 -0.82 18.45
CA LEU A 405 -10.52 0.07 18.64
C LEU A 405 -9.19 -0.68 18.62
N LEU A 406 -9.11 -1.85 19.24
CA LEU A 406 -7.87 -2.63 19.24
C LEU A 406 -7.56 -3.19 17.84
N HIS A 407 -8.59 -3.61 17.11
CA HIS A 407 -8.43 -4.05 15.73
C HIS A 407 -7.99 -2.90 14.81
N GLY A 408 -8.66 -1.74 14.85
CA GLY A 408 -8.24 -0.57 14.06
C GLY A 408 -6.83 -0.09 14.40
N ARG A 409 -6.36 -0.27 15.64
CA ARG A 409 -4.98 0.01 16.04
C ARG A 409 -3.99 -0.97 15.40
N LEU A 410 -4.37 -2.24 15.25
CA LEU A 410 -3.57 -3.26 14.56
C LEU A 410 -3.51 -2.96 13.05
N GLU A 411 -4.63 -2.58 12.44
CA GLU A 411 -4.69 -2.22 11.01
C GLU A 411 -4.07 -0.84 10.69
N GLY A 412 -3.74 -0.06 11.71
CA GLY A 412 -3.15 1.27 11.55
C GLY A 412 -4.16 2.33 11.09
N GLU A 413 -5.43 2.25 11.51
CA GLU A 413 -6.49 3.21 11.15
C GLU A 413 -6.42 4.54 11.92
N PHE A 414 -5.58 4.61 12.95
CA PHE A 414 -5.49 5.74 13.87
C PHE A 414 -4.18 6.51 13.72
N VAL A 415 -4.25 7.83 13.94
CA VAL A 415 -3.04 8.66 14.11
C VAL A 415 -2.48 8.57 15.54
N VAL A 416 -3.31 8.20 16.51
CA VAL A 416 -2.91 7.87 17.89
C VAL A 416 -4.01 7.08 18.57
N SER A 417 -3.62 6.17 19.46
CA SER A 417 -4.51 5.46 20.37
C SER A 417 -3.90 5.35 21.75
N TYR A 418 -4.70 5.46 22.80
CA TYR A 418 -4.20 5.34 24.17
C TYR A 418 -5.26 4.82 25.13
N LYS A 419 -4.78 4.15 26.18
CA LYS A 419 -5.61 3.60 27.24
C LYS A 419 -5.88 4.66 28.31
N THR A 420 -7.11 4.72 28.78
CA THR A 420 -7.54 5.51 29.94
C THR A 420 -7.88 4.60 31.13
N SER A 421 -8.32 5.17 32.25
CA SER A 421 -8.86 4.38 33.37
C SER A 421 -10.19 3.70 33.01
N GLY A 422 -10.99 4.30 32.12
CA GLY A 422 -12.32 3.82 31.74
C GLY A 422 -12.38 3.02 30.43
N GLY A 423 -11.31 2.98 29.62
CA GLY A 423 -11.31 2.28 28.34
C GLY A 423 -10.15 2.68 27.43
N TRP A 424 -10.44 2.82 26.15
CA TRP A 424 -9.53 3.28 25.11
C TRP A 424 -10.08 4.51 24.41
N ILE A 425 -9.17 5.36 23.94
CA ILE A 425 -9.46 6.48 23.04
C ILE A 425 -8.55 6.35 21.82
N ALA A 426 -9.08 6.65 20.64
CA ALA A 426 -8.31 6.73 19.42
C ALA A 426 -8.74 7.91 18.55
N ILE A 427 -7.82 8.42 17.74
CA ILE A 427 -8.10 9.50 16.78
C ILE A 427 -7.89 8.94 15.38
N THR A 428 -8.93 9.01 14.54
CA THR A 428 -8.92 8.40 13.20
C THR A 428 -8.02 9.15 12.23
N LYS A 429 -7.48 8.43 11.24
CA LYS A 429 -6.75 9.03 10.12
C LYS A 429 -7.62 9.86 9.19
N ASP A 430 -8.95 9.86 9.35
CA ASP A 430 -9.85 10.66 8.52
C ASP A 430 -9.59 12.17 8.70
N ILE A 431 -9.07 12.60 9.86
CA ILE A 431 -8.68 13.99 10.12
C ILE A 431 -7.64 14.51 9.12
N LEU A 432 -6.77 13.62 8.61
CA LEU A 432 -5.64 14.02 7.78
C LEU A 432 -6.11 14.60 6.46
N THR A 433 -7.09 13.96 5.81
CA THR A 433 -7.65 14.45 4.55
C THR A 433 -8.82 15.39 4.79
N ASP A 434 -9.78 15.02 5.64
CA ASP A 434 -11.02 15.79 5.75
C ASP A 434 -10.77 17.14 6.44
N VAL A 435 -9.94 17.19 7.48
CA VAL A 435 -9.71 18.41 8.25
C VAL A 435 -8.43 19.10 7.79
N LEU A 436 -7.28 18.49 8.05
CA LEU A 436 -5.98 19.10 7.78
C LEU A 436 -5.76 19.27 6.27
N GLY A 437 -6.18 18.28 5.49
CA GLY A 437 -6.06 18.30 4.05
C GLY A 437 -6.94 19.31 3.33
N ALA A 438 -8.01 19.77 3.99
CA ALA A 438 -8.82 20.90 3.56
C ALA A 438 -8.28 22.26 4.03
N GLY A 439 -7.06 22.30 4.60
CA GLY A 439 -6.41 23.52 5.08
C GLY A 439 -6.97 24.07 6.39
N ARG A 440 -7.66 23.24 7.17
CA ARG A 440 -8.25 23.66 8.44
C ARG A 440 -7.32 23.32 9.60
N ASP A 441 -6.99 24.34 10.37
CA ASP A 441 -6.34 24.20 11.66
C ASP A 441 -7.34 23.74 12.71
N VAL A 442 -6.92 22.81 13.58
CA VAL A 442 -7.73 22.32 14.68
C VAL A 442 -6.90 22.14 15.94
N LYS A 443 -7.53 22.26 17.11
CA LYS A 443 -6.89 22.02 18.40
C LYS A 443 -7.41 20.76 19.07
N LEU A 444 -6.54 20.17 19.87
CA LEU A 444 -6.83 19.02 20.70
C LEU A 444 -6.27 19.27 22.11
N ALA A 445 -7.13 19.14 23.12
CA ALA A 445 -6.79 19.41 24.51
C ALA A 445 -6.88 18.13 25.36
N GLY A 446 -6.13 18.11 26.46
CA GLY A 446 -6.22 17.03 27.46
C GLY A 446 -5.62 15.69 27.03
N LEU A 447 -4.74 15.69 26.02
CA LEU A 447 -4.00 14.48 25.65
C LEU A 447 -2.97 14.10 26.72
N PRO A 448 -2.86 12.81 27.08
CA PRO A 448 -1.70 12.32 27.83
C PRO A 448 -0.40 12.65 27.10
N ARG A 449 0.66 12.94 27.86
CA ARG A 449 1.98 13.33 27.31
C ARG A 449 2.52 12.31 26.29
N ALA A 450 2.34 11.02 26.57
CA ALA A 450 2.75 9.95 25.65
C ALA A 450 1.97 10.00 24.34
N ALA A 451 0.64 10.15 24.39
CA ALA A 451 -0.20 10.27 23.18
C ALA A 451 0.17 11.51 22.34
N ALA A 452 0.46 12.65 22.99
CA ALA A 452 0.98 13.82 22.31
C ALA A 452 2.36 13.56 21.65
N GLY A 453 3.22 12.77 22.30
CA GLY A 453 4.49 12.31 21.74
C GLY A 453 4.30 11.44 20.49
N VAL A 454 3.35 10.50 20.53
CA VAL A 454 3.00 9.64 19.38
C VAL A 454 2.53 10.50 18.21
N LEU A 455 1.61 11.43 18.42
CA LEU A 455 1.14 12.32 17.36
C LEU A 455 2.27 13.12 16.71
N ARG A 456 3.24 13.59 17.50
CA ARG A 456 4.41 14.30 16.97
C ARG A 456 5.30 13.43 16.08
N LEU A 457 5.38 12.13 16.33
CA LEU A 457 6.12 11.21 15.49
C LEU A 457 5.30 10.72 14.29
N MET A 458 3.99 10.50 14.46
CA MET A 458 3.10 10.12 13.36
C MET A 458 2.93 11.26 12.35
N CYS A 459 2.92 12.50 12.82
CA CYS A 459 2.56 13.70 12.06
C CYS A 459 3.58 14.85 12.29
N PRO A 460 4.89 14.65 12.05
CA PRO A 460 5.95 15.57 12.50
C PRO A 460 5.81 16.97 11.91
N ASN A 461 5.34 17.06 10.67
CA ASN A 461 5.15 18.33 9.97
C ASN A 461 3.72 18.87 10.07
N LEU A 462 2.83 18.27 10.86
CA LEU A 462 1.44 18.72 11.00
C LEU A 462 1.09 19.12 12.44
N VAL A 463 1.87 18.68 13.43
CA VAL A 463 1.58 18.89 14.85
C VAL A 463 2.35 20.08 15.42
N THR A 464 1.65 20.97 16.12
CA THR A 464 2.24 22.12 16.85
C THR A 464 1.85 22.05 18.33
N LEU A 465 2.83 22.18 19.24
CA LEU A 465 2.55 22.26 20.68
C LEU A 465 2.27 23.71 21.08
N LEU A 466 1.13 23.96 21.71
CA LEU A 466 0.82 25.26 22.30
C LEU A 466 1.52 25.41 23.66
N GLY A 467 2.03 26.60 23.97
CA GLY A 467 2.54 26.92 25.33
C GLY A 467 4.03 26.67 25.61
N LYS A 468 4.89 26.52 24.61
CA LYS A 468 6.36 26.60 24.81
C LYS A 468 6.85 28.03 24.57
N ALA A 469 7.47 28.64 25.58
CA ALA A 469 8.22 29.90 25.40
C ALA A 469 9.39 29.69 24.41
N PRO A 470 9.71 30.67 23.55
CA PRO A 470 10.87 30.62 22.67
C PRO A 470 12.14 30.65 23.52
N GLY A 471 12.93 29.56 23.53
CA GLY A 471 14.23 29.56 24.23
C GLY A 471 14.77 28.23 24.76
N VAL A 472 14.05 27.10 24.62
CA VAL A 472 14.60 25.77 25.00
C VAL A 472 14.56 24.82 23.82
N ASP A 473 15.48 25.04 22.88
CA ASP A 473 15.86 24.08 21.86
C ASP A 473 16.96 23.16 22.40
N ALA A 474 16.59 21.91 22.67
CA ALA A 474 17.45 20.74 22.50
C ALA A 474 16.60 19.45 22.56
N TRP A 475 15.60 19.35 21.69
CA TRP A 475 15.02 18.05 21.31
C TRP A 475 14.96 18.04 19.79
N LYS A 476 16.13 17.88 19.16
CA LYS A 476 16.18 17.41 17.77
C LYS A 476 15.86 15.90 17.79
N PRO A 477 15.12 15.40 16.78
CA PRO A 477 14.81 13.98 16.66
C PRO A 477 16.06 13.10 16.56
#